data_AF-A0A925HXY1-F1
#
_entry.id   AF-A0A925HXY1-F1
#
_cell.length_a   1.000
_cell.length_b   1.000
_cell.length_c   1.000
_cell.angle_alpha   90.00
_cell.angle_beta   90.00
_cell.angle_gamma   90.00
#
_symmetry.space_group_name_H-M   'P 1'
#
loop_
_entity.id
_entity.type
_entity.pdbx_description
1 polymer ?
#
loop_
_entity_poly.entity_id
_entity_poly.type
_entity_poly.pdbx_seq_one_letter_code
_entity_poly.pdbx_strand_id
1 'polypeptide(L)'
;MSKKNKKRPKPSPPRAKRVPLPTDGETRQSVAVTVAWMLTLLVTVAAEVIAVPATIISKANPQPLREGITTAHIADLFLFLALVTGLLSVGLVPLVYRVRTIPPPPAIVVAALVAAAVPPITMVLRWLL
;
A
#
# COMPACT_ATOMS: atom_id res chain seq x y z
N MET A 1 -53.00 27.26 -54.38
CA MET A 1 -52.58 26.13 -53.51
C MET A 1 -51.32 25.51 -54.10
N SER A 2 -50.16 25.65 -53.46
CA SER A 2 -48.93 24.92 -53.88
C SER A 2 -48.06 24.57 -52.67
N LYS A 3 -47.41 23.41 -52.78
CA LYS A 3 -47.06 22.44 -51.74
C LYS A 3 -45.92 22.91 -50.80
N LYS A 4 -46.17 22.82 -49.48
CA LYS A 4 -45.18 22.99 -48.41
C LYS A 4 -44.13 21.87 -48.49
N ASN A 5 -42.88 22.24 -48.76
CA ASN A 5 -41.76 21.30 -48.87
C ASN A 5 -41.33 20.84 -47.45
N LYS A 6 -41.60 19.58 -47.11
CA LYS A 6 -41.38 19.01 -45.77
C LYS A 6 -39.91 18.57 -45.66
N LYS A 7 -39.06 19.41 -45.04
CA LYS A 7 -37.64 19.09 -44.78
C LYS A 7 -37.56 17.83 -43.90
N ARG A 8 -36.95 16.76 -44.41
CA ARG A 8 -36.71 15.52 -43.67
C ARG A 8 -35.70 15.79 -42.52
N PRO A 9 -35.97 15.31 -41.29
CA PRO A 9 -35.02 15.44 -40.19
C PRO A 9 -33.77 14.60 -40.49
N LYS A 10 -32.59 15.21 -40.37
CA LYS A 10 -31.31 14.50 -40.46
C LYS A 10 -31.21 13.48 -39.32
N PRO A 11 -30.79 12.23 -39.59
CA PRO A 11 -30.58 11.24 -38.54
C PRO A 11 -29.47 11.73 -37.62
N SER A 12 -29.77 11.84 -36.32
CA SER A 12 -28.77 12.11 -35.29
C SER A 12 -27.71 10.99 -35.31
N PRO A 13 -26.41 11.31 -35.24
CA PRO A 13 -25.37 10.29 -35.24
C PRO A 13 -25.57 9.35 -34.05
N PRO A 14 -25.30 8.04 -34.23
CA PRO A 14 -25.43 7.06 -33.16
C PRO A 14 -24.57 7.51 -31.98
N ARG A 15 -25.24 7.71 -30.83
CA ARG A 15 -24.59 8.05 -29.56
C ARG A 15 -23.50 7.01 -29.32
N ALA A 16 -22.24 7.43 -29.42
CA ALA A 16 -21.10 6.56 -29.22
C ALA A 16 -21.31 5.80 -27.90
N LYS A 17 -21.34 4.46 -27.96
CA LYS A 17 -21.35 3.61 -26.78
C LYS A 17 -20.17 4.07 -25.93
N ARG A 18 -20.45 4.63 -24.75
CA ARG A 18 -19.41 4.91 -23.76
C ARG A 18 -18.71 3.57 -23.51
N VAL A 19 -17.44 3.48 -23.88
CA VAL A 19 -16.59 2.37 -23.48
C VAL A 19 -16.52 2.46 -21.96
N PRO A 20 -17.00 1.45 -21.21
CA PRO A 20 -16.88 1.46 -19.77
C PRO A 20 -15.40 1.57 -19.42
N LEU A 21 -15.04 2.57 -18.62
CA LEU A 21 -13.70 2.63 -18.05
C LEU A 21 -13.52 1.39 -17.15
N PRO A 22 -12.30 0.84 -17.01
CA PRO A 22 -12.05 -0.31 -16.13
C PRO A 22 -12.54 -0.09 -14.67
N THR A 23 -12.70 1.17 -14.27
CA THR A 23 -13.24 1.61 -12.97
C THR A 23 -14.77 1.63 -12.86
N ASP A 24 -15.52 1.48 -13.95
CA ASP A 24 -16.98 1.59 -13.93
C ASP A 24 -17.67 0.39 -13.24
N GLY A 25 -16.90 -0.64 -12.85
CA GLY A 25 -17.40 -1.82 -12.12
C GLY A 25 -16.83 -2.05 -10.72
N GLU A 26 -15.85 -1.25 -10.26
CA GLU A 26 -15.27 -1.41 -8.92
C GLU A 26 -15.97 -0.54 -7.88
N THR A 27 -16.31 -1.13 -6.73
CA THR A 27 -16.93 -0.38 -5.64
C THR A 27 -15.91 0.61 -5.05
N ARG A 28 -16.35 1.78 -4.60
CA ARG A 28 -15.47 2.75 -3.90
C ARG A 28 -14.76 2.12 -2.68
N GLN A 29 -15.41 1.12 -2.07
CA GLN A 29 -14.87 0.35 -0.96
C GLN A 29 -13.66 -0.50 -1.38
N SER A 30 -13.70 -1.19 -2.53
CA SER A 30 -12.57 -2.01 -2.98
C SER A 30 -11.34 -1.15 -3.28
N VAL A 31 -11.55 0.03 -3.87
CA VAL A 31 -10.48 1.02 -4.11
C VAL A 31 -9.90 1.51 -2.79
N ALA A 32 -10.75 1.91 -1.83
CA ALA A 32 -10.29 2.40 -0.54
C ALA A 32 -9.47 1.37 0.24
N VAL A 33 -9.90 0.10 0.27
CA VAL A 33 -9.16 -0.99 0.91
C VAL A 33 -7.81 -1.22 0.24
N THR A 34 -7.76 -1.17 -1.08
CA THR A 34 -6.51 -1.36 -1.83
C THR A 34 -5.54 -0.22 -1.57
N VAL A 35 -6.01 1.03 -1.55
CA VAL A 35 -5.19 2.20 -1.21
C VAL A 35 -4.70 2.11 0.23
N ALA A 36 -5.56 1.76 1.18
CA ALA A 36 -5.17 1.56 2.56
C ALA A 36 -4.06 0.50 2.68
N TRP A 37 -4.22 -0.66 2.04
CA TRP A 37 -3.21 -1.71 2.00
C TRP A 37 -1.87 -1.23 1.42
N MET A 38 -1.90 -0.52 0.28
CA MET A 38 -0.69 0.01 -0.36
C MET A 38 0.00 1.08 0.50
N LEU A 39 -0.76 1.95 1.18
CA LEU A 39 -0.22 2.94 2.09
C LEU A 39 0.41 2.28 3.32
N THR A 40 -0.24 1.25 3.89
CA THR A 40 0.32 0.49 5.00
C THR A 40 1.64 -0.19 4.60
N LEU A 41 1.69 -0.79 3.40
CA LEU A 41 2.92 -1.36 2.86
C LEU A 41 4.02 -0.30 2.72
N LEU A 42 3.69 0.87 2.15
CA LEU A 42 4.65 1.96 1.97
C LEU A 42 5.20 2.45 3.32
N VAL A 43 4.34 2.62 4.33
CA VAL A 43 4.77 3.01 5.68
C VAL A 43 5.67 1.95 6.31
N THR A 44 5.37 0.66 6.10
CA THR A 44 6.20 -0.45 6.57
C THR A 44 7.62 -0.33 6.00
N VAL A 45 7.74 -0.21 4.69
CA VAL A 45 9.04 -0.07 4.00
C VAL A 45 9.75 1.21 4.43
N ALA A 46 9.05 2.34 4.53
CA ALA A 46 9.65 3.59 4.98
C ALA A 46 10.19 3.49 6.42
N ALA A 47 9.47 2.78 7.29
CA ALA A 47 9.91 2.53 8.65
C ALA A 47 11.14 1.62 8.69
N GLU A 48 11.21 0.58 7.86
CA GLU A 48 12.38 -0.29 7.72
C GLU A 48 13.63 0.46 7.27
N VAL A 49 13.50 1.35 6.29
CA VAL A 49 14.61 2.16 5.77
C VAL A 49 15.25 3.03 6.87
N ILE A 50 14.51 3.39 7.91
CA ILE A 50 15.03 4.14 9.07
C ILE A 50 15.50 3.18 10.17
N ALA A 51 14.69 2.17 10.49
CA ALA A 51 14.92 1.20 11.55
C ALA A 51 16.20 0.39 11.37
N VAL A 52 16.45 -0.14 10.16
CA VAL A 52 17.57 -1.04 9.89
C VAL A 52 18.91 -0.30 10.03
N PRO A 53 19.14 0.86 9.40
CA PRO A 53 20.37 1.62 9.61
C PRO A 53 20.53 2.09 11.06
N ALA A 54 19.45 2.56 11.70
CA ALA A 54 19.51 2.98 13.10
C ALA A 54 19.93 1.83 14.04
N THR A 55 19.45 0.62 13.76
CA THR A 55 19.85 -0.60 14.49
C THR A 55 21.33 -0.89 14.29
N ILE A 56 21.83 -0.85 13.04
CA ILE A 56 23.25 -1.08 12.73
C ILE A 56 24.14 -0.04 13.42
N ILE A 57 23.79 1.24 13.34
CA ILE A 57 24.55 2.34 13.97
C ILE A 57 24.57 2.18 15.49
N SER A 58 23.44 1.83 16.09
CA SER A 58 23.34 1.64 17.55
C SER A 58 24.21 0.50 18.06
N LYS A 59 24.38 -0.58 17.27
CA LYS A 59 25.28 -1.69 17.59
C LYS A 59 26.75 -1.33 17.36
N ALA A 60 27.06 -0.63 16.28
CA ALA A 60 28.44 -0.26 15.93
C ALA A 60 29.04 0.79 16.88
N ASN A 61 28.20 1.70 17.40
CA ASN A 61 28.62 2.75 18.33
C ASN A 61 27.69 2.74 19.55
N PRO A 62 27.92 1.84 20.53
CA PRO A 62 27.18 1.84 21.77
C PRO A 62 27.46 3.14 22.52
N GLN A 63 26.57 4.12 22.38
CA GLN A 63 26.69 5.36 23.14
C GLN A 63 26.43 5.05 24.61
N PRO A 64 27.22 5.61 25.55
CA PRO A 64 26.91 5.50 26.96
C PRO A 64 25.50 6.06 27.20
N LEU A 65 24.70 5.36 28.01
CA LEU A 65 23.37 5.76 28.48
C LEU A 65 23.48 7.08 29.25
N ARG A 66 23.65 8.19 28.54
CA ARG A 66 23.54 9.54 29.07
C ARG A 66 22.13 10.02 28.74
N GLU A 67 21.50 10.65 29.72
CA GLU A 67 20.11 11.10 29.72
C GLU A 67 19.71 11.77 28.38
N GLY A 68 19.01 11.03 27.51
CA GLY A 68 18.62 11.50 26.19
C GLY A 68 18.04 10.41 25.28
N ILE A 69 17.36 10.83 24.20
CA ILE A 69 16.87 9.93 23.15
C ILE A 69 18.08 9.42 22.36
N THR A 70 18.45 8.16 22.59
CA THR A 70 19.52 7.51 21.82
C THR A 70 19.01 6.97 20.48
N THR A 71 19.94 6.75 19.54
CA THR A 71 19.66 6.08 18.25
C THR A 71 19.00 4.71 18.41
N ALA A 72 19.24 4.01 19.52
CA ALA A 72 18.58 2.75 19.84
C ALA A 72 17.06 2.92 20.05
N HIS A 73 16.63 3.98 20.75
CA HIS A 73 15.20 4.25 20.96
C HIS A 73 14.48 4.59 19.65
N ILE A 74 15.15 5.32 18.75
CA ILE A 74 14.61 5.60 17.41
C ILE A 74 14.47 4.28 16.63
N ALA A 75 15.50 3.43 16.66
CA ALA A 75 15.44 2.11 16.03
C ALA A 75 14.28 1.27 16.57
N ASP A 76 14.07 1.25 17.89
CA ASP A 76 12.98 0.50 18.53
C ASP A 76 11.60 1.01 18.13
N LEU A 77 11.40 2.34 18.12
CA LEU A 77 10.14 2.95 17.73
C LEU A 77 9.79 2.63 16.27
N PHE A 78 10.77 2.77 15.36
CA PHE A 78 10.56 2.50 13.94
C PHE A 78 10.43 1.00 13.63
N LEU A 79 11.16 0.12 14.34
CA LEU A 79 10.97 -1.33 14.25
C LEU A 79 9.57 -1.73 14.73
N PHE A 80 9.11 -1.17 15.84
CA PHE A 80 7.77 -1.41 16.35
C PHE A 80 6.70 -0.93 15.36
N LEU A 81 6.88 0.27 14.80
CA LEU A 81 5.99 0.81 13.77
C LEU A 81 5.96 -0.09 12.53
N ALA A 82 7.13 -0.53 12.05
CA ALA A 82 7.25 -1.44 10.90
C ALA A 82 6.60 -2.79 11.19
N LEU A 83 6.71 -3.31 12.41
CA LEU A 83 6.08 -4.57 12.81
C LEU A 83 4.54 -4.46 12.81
N VAL A 84 3.98 -3.40 13.42
CA VAL A 84 2.52 -3.19 13.45
C VAL A 84 1.98 -2.96 12.04
N THR A 85 2.62 -2.09 11.26
CA THR A 85 2.19 -1.81 9.89
C THR A 85 2.39 -3.01 8.95
N GLY A 86 3.48 -3.77 9.09
CA GLY A 86 3.71 -5.01 8.35
C GLY A 86 2.63 -6.06 8.62
N LEU A 87 2.26 -6.28 9.89
CA LEU A 87 1.16 -7.18 10.27
C LEU A 87 -0.18 -6.72 9.70
N LEU A 88 -0.47 -5.42 9.77
CA LEU A 88 -1.67 -4.85 9.15
C LEU A 88 -1.66 -5.03 7.63
N SER A 89 -0.51 -4.84 6.98
CA SER A 89 -0.36 -5.02 5.53
C SER A 89 -0.67 -6.45 5.12
N VAL A 90 -0.08 -7.45 5.81
CA VAL A 90 -0.35 -8.87 5.56
C VAL A 90 -1.79 -9.24 5.88
N GLY A 91 -2.35 -8.71 6.98
CA GLY A 91 -3.74 -8.93 7.36
C GLY A 91 -4.75 -8.35 6.36
N LEU A 92 -4.39 -7.29 5.64
CA LEU A 92 -5.22 -6.70 4.58
C LEU A 92 -5.17 -7.47 3.27
N VAL A 93 -4.15 -8.29 3.02
CA VAL A 93 -4.05 -9.13 1.80
C VAL A 93 -5.33 -9.95 1.56
N PRO A 94 -5.82 -10.80 2.48
CA PRO A 94 -7.04 -11.58 2.25
C PRO A 94 -8.27 -10.69 2.02
N LEU A 95 -8.31 -9.49 2.62
CA LEU A 95 -9.39 -8.53 2.39
C LEU A 95 -9.35 -7.98 0.96
N VAL A 96 -8.16 -7.59 0.46
CA VAL A 96 -7.96 -7.11 -0.92
C VAL A 96 -8.37 -8.18 -1.93
N TYR A 97 -7.99 -9.44 -1.70
CA TYR A 97 -8.41 -10.57 -2.55
C TYR A 97 -9.91 -10.82 -2.53
N ARG A 98 -10.61 -10.48 -1.45
CA ARG A 98 -12.08 -10.62 -1.36
C ARG A 98 -12.83 -9.48 -2.03
N VAL A 99 -12.32 -8.24 -1.96
CA VAL A 99 -13.04 -7.05 -2.43
C VAL A 99 -12.72 -6.68 -3.88
N ARG A 100 -11.56 -7.08 -4.42
CA ARG A 100 -11.19 -6.77 -5.81
C ARG A 100 -11.65 -7.85 -6.76
N THR A 101 -12.29 -7.42 -7.85
CA THR A 101 -12.63 -8.27 -9.00
C THR A 101 -11.39 -8.74 -9.75
N ILE A 102 -10.37 -7.89 -9.82
CA ILE A 102 -9.07 -8.19 -10.43
C ILE A 102 -8.05 -8.36 -9.30
N PRO A 103 -7.44 -9.54 -9.14
CA PRO A 103 -6.51 -9.78 -8.04
C PRO A 103 -5.27 -8.88 -8.15
N PRO A 104 -4.67 -8.50 -7.02
CA PRO A 104 -3.42 -7.73 -7.03
C PRO A 104 -2.31 -8.55 -7.70
N PRO A 105 -1.36 -7.90 -8.42
CA PRO A 105 -0.21 -8.57 -8.99
C PRO A 105 0.56 -9.35 -7.92
N PRO A 106 0.94 -10.62 -8.18
CA PRO A 106 1.57 -11.48 -7.18
C PRO A 106 2.89 -10.90 -6.67
N ALA A 107 3.62 -10.15 -7.50
CA ALA A 107 4.85 -9.47 -7.10
C ALA A 107 4.66 -8.51 -5.91
N ILE A 108 3.53 -7.78 -5.86
CA ILE A 108 3.25 -6.84 -4.77
C ILE A 108 2.90 -7.59 -3.48
N VAL A 109 2.18 -8.72 -3.61
CA VAL A 109 1.83 -9.57 -2.46
C VAL A 109 3.08 -10.20 -1.86
N VAL A 110 3.98 -10.71 -2.71
CA VAL A 110 5.29 -11.22 -2.26
C VAL A 110 6.09 -10.12 -1.59
N ALA A 111 6.15 -8.92 -2.16
CA ALA A 111 6.84 -7.78 -1.56
C ALA A 111 6.26 -7.42 -0.17
N ALA A 112 4.93 -7.45 -0.02
CA ALA A 112 4.29 -7.20 1.27
C ALA A 112 4.62 -8.25 2.33
N LEU A 113 4.66 -9.53 1.95
CA LEU A 113 5.06 -10.61 2.84
C LEU A 113 6.53 -10.49 3.25
N VAL A 114 7.42 -10.17 2.29
CA VAL A 114 8.85 -9.99 2.55
C VAL A 114 9.08 -8.79 3.47
N ALA A 115 8.49 -7.63 3.17
CA ALA A 115 8.59 -6.44 4.02
C ALA A 115 8.11 -6.77 5.44
N ALA A 116 6.91 -7.33 5.60
CA ALA A 116 6.39 -7.68 6.93
C ALA A 116 7.26 -8.70 7.71
N ALA A 117 8.10 -9.49 7.04
CA ALA A 117 9.03 -10.41 7.68
C ALA A 117 10.34 -9.73 8.15
N VAL A 118 10.73 -8.58 7.58
CA VAL A 118 11.98 -7.88 7.93
C VAL A 118 12.00 -7.42 9.40
N PRO A 119 10.95 -6.76 9.95
CA PRO A 119 10.95 -6.32 11.34
C PRO A 119 11.16 -7.44 12.38
N PRO A 120 10.42 -8.56 12.36
CA PRO A 120 10.64 -9.64 13.32
C PRO A 120 12.01 -10.30 13.14
N ILE A 121 12.50 -10.47 11.91
CA ILE A 121 13.87 -10.97 11.67
C ILE A 121 14.91 -10.04 12.28
N THR A 122 14.76 -8.73 12.08
CA THR A 122 15.68 -7.71 12.60
C THR A 122 15.66 -7.67 14.13
N MET A 123 14.50 -7.80 14.76
CA MET A 123 14.38 -7.91 16.22
C MET A 123 15.09 -9.16 16.76
N VAL A 124 14.88 -10.32 16.14
CA VAL A 124 15.54 -11.57 16.55
C VAL A 124 17.05 -11.49 16.38
N LEU A 125 17.53 -10.99 15.24
CA LEU A 125 18.97 -10.77 15.00
C LEU A 125 19.56 -9.77 15.99
N ARG A 126 18.81 -8.72 16.36
CA ARG A 126 19.26 -7.77 17.37
C ARG A 126 19.43 -8.42 18.74
N TRP A 127 18.56 -9.36 19.10
CA TRP A 127 18.60 -10.06 20.39
C TRP A 127 19.66 -11.17 20.46
N LEU A 128 19.94 -11.85 19.33
CA LEU A 128 20.92 -12.95 19.28
C LEU A 128 22.39 -12.51 19.18
N LEU A 129 22.65 -11.30 18.64
CA LEU A 129 24.00 -10.75 18.42
C LEU A 129 24.33 -9.67 19.45
#